data_AF-A0A0D9P3E5-F1
#
_entry.id   AF-A0A0D9P3E5-F1
#
_cell.length_a   1.000
_cell.length_b   1.000
_cell.length_c   1.000
_cell.angle_alpha   90.00
_cell.angle_beta   90.00
_cell.angle_gamma   90.00
#
_symmetry.space_group_name_H-M   'P 1'
#
loop_
_entity.id
_entity.type
_entity.pdbx_description
1 polymer ?
#
loop_
_entity_poly.entity_id
_entity_poly.type
_entity_poly.pdbx_seq_one_letter_code
_entity_poly.pdbx_strand_id
1 'polypeptide(L)'
;MDKGAEKPNTHPGNTLGLPGHHDDLLAEPGSMSNVQQPLSRSRRKYAQVPQMGAYDPIPLPSQAAQDSAVQGYNEVRRSAPELVKAFEECFHAWQVTWDRPSHSSQAATRCDADEFDKLVEMGPEILPLVVYKLLDSRNFTGVFLYNALENDERYLVDPSDVLNFLVLQRQNNLIIEINLGRQW
;
A
#
# COMPACT_ATOMS: atom_id res chain seq x y z
N MET A 1 -31.72 -13.99 62.77
CA MET A 1 -30.54 -13.16 63.02
C MET A 1 -30.31 -12.38 61.73
N ASP A 2 -30.98 -11.24 61.60
CA ASP A 2 -30.46 -9.86 61.83
C ASP A 2 -29.54 -9.41 60.67
N LYS A 3 -29.97 -8.52 59.74
CA LYS A 3 -30.16 -7.04 59.78
C LYS A 3 -28.86 -6.22 59.73
N GLY A 4 -28.89 -5.16 58.92
CA GLY A 4 -27.98 -3.99 58.89
C GLY A 4 -27.35 -3.81 57.49
N ALA A 5 -27.74 -2.90 56.58
CA ALA A 5 -28.10 -1.47 56.59
C ALA A 5 -26.91 -0.49 56.69
N GLU A 6 -26.92 0.48 55.75
CA GLU A 6 -26.35 1.85 55.76
C GLU A 6 -25.14 2.24 54.85
N LYS A 7 -25.40 3.26 54.00
CA LYS A 7 -24.49 4.25 53.35
C LYS A 7 -24.06 5.32 54.41
N PRO A 8 -23.32 6.46 54.18
CA PRO A 8 -22.89 7.15 52.94
C PRO A 8 -21.51 7.89 52.93
N ASN A 9 -21.14 8.38 51.73
CA ASN A 9 -20.54 9.67 51.31
C ASN A 9 -19.67 10.55 52.26
N THR A 10 -18.51 11.03 51.80
CA THR A 10 -18.07 12.45 51.95
C THR A 10 -16.84 12.82 51.11
N HIS A 11 -16.97 13.88 50.30
CA HIS A 11 -15.87 14.78 49.89
C HIS A 11 -15.34 15.59 51.08
N PRO A 12 -14.17 16.22 50.92
CA PRO A 12 -14.10 17.64 51.21
C PRO A 12 -13.51 18.44 50.04
N GLY A 13 -14.19 19.54 49.69
CA GLY A 13 -13.57 20.68 49.04
C GLY A 13 -12.86 21.55 50.07
N ASN A 14 -11.95 22.41 49.60
CA ASN A 14 -11.62 23.66 50.27
C ASN A 14 -11.37 24.74 49.22
N THR A 15 -11.98 25.89 49.47
CA THR A 15 -12.15 27.02 48.57
C THR A 15 -11.41 28.26 49.11
N LEU A 16 -11.10 29.17 48.19
CA LEU A 16 -11.02 30.64 48.32
C LEU A 16 -9.69 31.31 48.70
N GLY A 17 -9.32 32.26 47.82
CA GLY A 17 -8.37 33.34 48.08
C GLY A 17 -8.11 34.22 46.85
N LEU A 18 -9.10 35.02 46.42
CA LEU A 18 -8.94 36.27 45.66
C LEU A 18 -9.39 37.41 46.60
N PRO A 19 -8.95 38.70 46.49
CA PRO A 19 -9.17 39.50 45.26
C PRO A 19 -8.23 40.71 44.99
N GLY A 20 -8.43 41.32 43.81
CA GLY A 20 -8.27 42.76 43.52
C GLY A 20 -7.02 43.15 42.71
N HIS A 21 -7.01 44.14 41.82
CA HIS A 21 -8.00 44.91 41.04
C HIS A 21 -7.18 45.77 40.04
N HIS A 22 -7.85 46.36 39.04
CA HIS A 22 -7.39 47.37 38.03
C HIS A 22 -6.82 46.82 36.74
N ASP A 23 -7.02 47.42 35.57
CA ASP A 23 -8.08 48.22 34.92
C ASP A 23 -7.62 48.28 33.45
N ASP A 24 -8.53 48.62 32.54
CA ASP A 24 -8.37 48.75 31.08
C ASP A 24 -7.01 49.27 30.57
N LEU A 25 -6.62 48.83 29.36
CA LEU A 25 -6.28 49.71 28.22
C LEU A 25 -5.96 48.88 26.96
N LEU A 26 -6.67 49.20 25.88
CA LEU A 26 -6.51 48.70 24.51
C LEU A 26 -5.14 49.08 23.89
N ALA A 27 -4.54 48.16 23.13
CA ALA A 27 -3.71 48.47 21.95
C ALA A 27 -3.45 47.21 21.09
N GLU A 28 -4.04 47.15 19.89
CA GLU A 28 -3.39 46.54 18.70
C GLU A 28 -2.35 47.55 18.20
N PRO A 29 -1.14 47.14 17.74
CA PRO A 29 -1.02 46.68 16.35
C PRO A 29 0.13 45.70 16.05
N GLY A 30 0.02 44.99 14.92
CA GLY A 30 1.16 44.87 13.99
C GLY A 30 1.80 43.49 13.83
N SER A 31 1.48 42.88 12.68
CA SER A 31 2.40 42.28 11.71
C SER A 31 3.48 41.27 12.14
N MET A 32 3.35 40.11 11.50
CA MET A 32 4.41 39.26 10.95
C MET A 32 5.30 38.49 11.92
N SER A 33 4.94 37.22 12.09
CA SER A 33 5.92 36.16 11.91
C SER A 33 5.23 35.00 11.20
N ASN A 34 5.36 35.05 9.87
CA ASN A 34 5.21 33.92 8.98
C ASN A 34 6.24 32.87 9.42
N VAL A 35 5.86 32.00 10.36
CA VAL A 35 6.61 30.77 10.59
C VAL A 35 6.27 29.88 9.40
N GLN A 36 7.01 30.12 8.31
CA GLN A 36 7.26 29.12 7.29
C GLN A 36 7.82 27.90 8.03
N GLN A 37 6.92 26.98 8.35
CA GLN A 37 7.29 25.60 8.59
C GLN A 37 8.15 25.18 7.40
N PRO A 38 9.36 24.65 7.65
CA PRO A 38 10.21 24.23 6.57
C PRO A 38 9.43 23.19 5.77
N LEU A 39 9.25 23.48 4.49
CA LEU A 39 8.94 22.49 3.46
C LEU A 39 10.07 21.46 3.45
N SER A 40 10.09 20.55 4.41
CA SER A 40 10.72 19.25 4.24
C SER A 40 9.80 18.45 3.31
N ARG A 41 9.78 18.88 2.04
CA ARG A 41 9.41 18.02 0.91
C ARG A 41 10.47 16.93 0.87
N SER A 42 10.34 15.94 1.76
CA SER A 42 10.89 14.63 1.46
C SER A 42 10.25 14.24 0.14
N ARG A 43 11.07 14.28 -0.91
CA ARG A 43 10.67 13.95 -2.28
C ARG A 43 10.24 12.49 -2.21
N ARG A 44 8.93 12.24 -2.07
CA ARG A 44 8.43 10.88 -1.86
C ARG A 44 8.84 10.07 -3.07
N LYS A 45 9.66 9.05 -2.81
CA LYS A 45 10.23 8.15 -3.81
C LYS A 45 9.17 7.19 -4.33
N TYR A 46 8.43 6.60 -3.39
CA TYR A 46 7.43 5.57 -3.65
C TYR A 46 6.04 6.11 -4.00
N ALA A 47 5.21 5.22 -4.56
CA ALA A 47 3.82 5.49 -4.88
C ALA A 47 3.03 5.98 -3.65
N GLN A 48 2.05 6.85 -3.90
CA GLN A 48 1.16 7.31 -2.85
C GLN A 48 0.00 6.34 -2.69
N VAL A 49 0.07 5.52 -1.65
CA VAL A 49 -0.95 4.53 -1.31
C VAL A 49 -1.72 4.94 -0.06
N PRO A 50 -3.01 4.53 0.08
CA PRO A 50 -3.76 4.73 1.30
C PRO A 50 -3.02 4.15 2.51
N GLN A 51 -2.99 4.90 3.60
CA GLN A 51 -2.57 4.37 4.89
C GLN A 51 -3.70 3.48 5.41
N MET A 52 -3.40 2.21 5.64
CA MET A 52 -4.39 1.22 6.04
C MET A 52 -4.00 0.58 7.36
N GLY A 53 -4.95 0.48 8.28
CA GLY A 53 -4.81 -0.25 9.53
C GLY A 53 -4.65 -1.76 9.30
N ALA A 54 -4.15 -2.46 10.32
CA ALA A 54 -3.91 -3.90 10.28
C ALA A 54 -5.19 -4.74 10.07
N TYR A 55 -6.35 -4.20 10.45
CA TYR A 55 -7.65 -4.86 10.39
C TYR A 55 -8.61 -4.25 9.38
N ASP A 56 -8.16 -3.24 8.63
CA ASP A 56 -8.98 -2.63 7.61
C ASP A 56 -9.24 -3.63 6.48
N PRO A 57 -10.46 -3.66 5.92
CA PRO A 57 -10.76 -4.51 4.78
C PRO A 57 -9.81 -4.17 3.64
N ILE A 58 -9.35 -5.20 2.91
CA ILE A 58 -8.48 -4.99 1.76
C ILE A 58 -9.31 -4.37 0.64
N PRO A 59 -9.03 -3.13 0.22
CA PRO A 59 -9.81 -2.47 -0.82
C PRO A 59 -9.57 -3.18 -2.15
N LEU A 60 -10.64 -3.38 -2.93
CA LEU A 60 -10.51 -3.80 -4.32
C LEU A 60 -9.95 -2.66 -5.17
N PRO A 61 -9.20 -2.96 -6.24
CA PRO A 61 -8.80 -1.95 -7.20
C PRO A 61 -10.03 -1.33 -7.86
N SER A 62 -9.95 -0.04 -8.16
CA SER A 62 -11.01 0.68 -8.86
C SER A 62 -11.29 0.08 -10.23
N GLN A 63 -12.53 0.18 -10.72
CA GLN A 63 -12.88 -0.32 -12.05
C GLN A 63 -12.00 0.32 -13.14
N ALA A 64 -11.70 1.61 -13.01
CA ALA A 64 -10.82 2.32 -13.94
C ALA A 64 -9.39 1.72 -13.96
N ALA A 65 -8.85 1.33 -12.82
CA ALA A 65 -7.54 0.69 -12.75
C ALA A 65 -7.56 -0.70 -13.40
N GLN A 66 -8.63 -1.47 -13.17
CA GLN A 66 -8.82 -2.76 -13.83
C GLN A 66 -8.92 -2.61 -15.36
N ASP A 67 -9.71 -1.64 -15.84
CA ASP A 67 -9.86 -1.36 -17.26
C ASP A 67 -8.52 -0.92 -17.89
N SER A 68 -7.73 -0.11 -17.16
CA SER A 68 -6.39 0.31 -17.59
C SER A 68 -5.42 -0.88 -17.71
N ALA A 69 -5.47 -1.85 -16.80
CA ALA A 69 -4.67 -3.06 -16.89
C ALA A 69 -5.06 -3.93 -18.10
N VAL A 70 -6.37 -4.08 -18.35
CA VAL A 70 -6.90 -4.76 -19.54
C VAL A 70 -6.45 -4.05 -20.82
N GLN A 71 -6.46 -2.72 -20.84
CA GLN A 71 -5.98 -1.94 -21.98
C GLN A 71 -4.50 -2.19 -22.25
N GLY A 72 -3.64 -2.11 -21.23
CA GLY A 72 -2.20 -2.36 -21.37
C GLY A 72 -1.89 -3.76 -21.92
N TYR A 73 -2.58 -4.79 -21.40
CA TYR A 73 -2.48 -6.14 -21.96
C TYR A 73 -2.88 -6.19 -23.44
N ASN A 74 -4.00 -5.57 -23.80
CA ASN A 74 -4.49 -5.57 -25.18
C ASN A 74 -3.55 -4.83 -26.15
N GLU A 75 -2.86 -3.79 -25.69
CA GLU A 75 -1.85 -3.07 -26.46
C GLU A 75 -0.66 -3.96 -26.77
N VAL A 76 -0.05 -4.58 -25.74
CA VAL A 76 1.07 -5.51 -25.93
C VAL A 76 0.66 -6.72 -26.77
N ARG A 77 -0.52 -7.29 -26.55
CA ARG A 77 -1.02 -8.42 -27.35
C ARG A 77 -1.14 -8.08 -28.84
N ARG A 78 -1.47 -6.82 -29.16
CA ARG A 78 -1.60 -6.35 -30.54
C ARG A 78 -0.24 -6.07 -31.18
N SER A 79 0.69 -5.47 -30.45
CA SER A 79 2.00 -5.07 -30.97
C SER A 79 3.05 -6.19 -30.94
N ALA A 80 3.00 -7.07 -29.93
CA ALA A 80 3.98 -8.11 -29.64
C ALA A 80 3.32 -9.44 -29.20
N PRO A 81 2.55 -10.10 -30.07
CA PRO A 81 1.83 -11.35 -29.70
C PRO A 81 2.77 -12.50 -29.29
N GLU A 82 3.96 -12.58 -29.88
CA GLU A 82 4.96 -13.61 -29.50
C GLU A 82 5.52 -13.38 -28.09
N LEU A 83 5.66 -12.11 -27.67
CA LEU A 83 6.04 -11.77 -26.28
C LEU A 83 4.95 -12.24 -25.31
N VAL A 84 3.69 -11.98 -25.63
CA VAL A 84 2.56 -12.45 -24.81
C VAL A 84 2.55 -13.97 -24.71
N LYS A 85 2.77 -14.68 -25.82
CA LYS A 85 2.84 -16.15 -25.81
C LYS A 85 3.97 -16.65 -24.92
N ALA A 86 5.18 -16.13 -25.09
CA ALA A 86 6.34 -16.51 -24.28
C ALA A 86 6.11 -16.22 -22.79
N PHE A 87 5.52 -15.06 -22.47
CA PHE A 87 5.15 -14.69 -21.11
C PHE A 87 4.15 -15.67 -20.52
N GLU A 88 3.06 -15.98 -21.22
CA GLU A 88 2.02 -16.89 -20.75
C GLU A 88 2.57 -18.29 -20.47
N GLU A 89 3.43 -18.81 -21.35
CA GLU A 89 4.11 -20.09 -21.17
C GLU A 89 5.02 -20.08 -19.92
N CYS A 90 5.87 -19.06 -19.77
CA CYS A 90 6.77 -18.96 -18.61
C CYS A 90 6.02 -18.69 -17.30
N PHE A 91 5.01 -17.83 -17.33
CA PHE A 91 4.20 -17.49 -16.15
C PHE A 91 3.42 -18.71 -15.67
N HIS A 92 2.82 -19.48 -16.59
CA HIS A 92 2.15 -20.72 -16.23
C HIS A 92 3.13 -21.74 -15.64
N ALA A 93 4.31 -21.91 -16.24
CA ALA A 93 5.34 -22.81 -15.70
C ALA A 93 5.76 -22.40 -14.28
N TRP A 94 5.93 -21.09 -14.03
CA TRP A 94 6.22 -20.57 -12.70
C TRP A 94 5.05 -20.80 -11.73
N GLN A 95 3.80 -20.58 -12.14
CA GLN A 95 2.62 -20.84 -11.31
C GLN A 95 2.55 -22.30 -10.82
N VAL A 96 2.88 -23.27 -11.68
CA VAL A 96 2.93 -24.69 -11.31
C VAL A 96 3.94 -24.96 -10.19
N THR A 97 4.95 -24.09 -10.02
CA THR A 97 5.93 -24.23 -8.93
C THR A 97 5.40 -23.79 -7.57
N TRP A 98 4.32 -23.01 -7.51
CA TRP A 98 3.84 -22.41 -6.26
C TRP A 98 3.33 -23.44 -5.24
N ASP A 99 2.90 -24.61 -5.73
CA ASP A 99 2.41 -25.74 -4.94
C ASP A 99 3.52 -26.74 -4.59
N ARG A 100 4.76 -26.53 -5.05
CA ARG A 100 5.89 -27.40 -4.69
C ARG A 100 6.09 -27.34 -3.17
N PRO A 101 6.31 -28.48 -2.49
CA PRO A 101 6.60 -28.50 -1.07
C PRO A 101 7.81 -27.61 -0.75
N SER A 102 7.59 -26.58 0.06
CA SER A 102 8.65 -25.73 0.59
C SER A 102 8.81 -25.95 2.09
N HIS A 103 10.05 -25.93 2.57
CA HIS A 103 10.35 -25.94 4.01
C HIS A 103 10.14 -24.57 4.67
N SER A 104 9.73 -23.56 3.90
CA SER A 104 9.53 -22.18 4.34
C SER A 104 8.06 -21.77 4.24
N SER A 105 7.58 -21.01 5.24
CA SER A 105 6.30 -20.31 5.19
C SER A 105 6.36 -18.97 4.46
N GLN A 106 7.56 -18.52 4.07
CA GLN A 106 7.76 -17.24 3.39
C GLN A 106 7.34 -17.36 1.93
N ALA A 107 6.37 -16.54 1.52
CA ALA A 107 5.87 -16.55 0.15
C ALA A 107 6.94 -16.22 -0.91
N ALA A 108 7.98 -15.47 -0.52
CA ALA A 108 9.10 -15.12 -1.38
C ALA A 108 9.89 -16.33 -1.89
N THR A 109 9.89 -17.47 -1.18
CA THR A 109 10.60 -18.68 -1.66
C THR A 109 9.97 -19.28 -2.92
N ARG A 110 8.77 -18.83 -3.31
CA ARG A 110 8.18 -19.17 -4.61
C ARG A 110 8.94 -18.56 -5.78
N CYS A 111 9.84 -17.61 -5.53
CA CYS A 111 10.71 -17.01 -6.54
C CYS A 111 12.02 -17.80 -6.71
N ASP A 112 12.31 -18.77 -5.83
CA ASP A 112 13.50 -19.63 -5.92
C ASP A 112 13.26 -20.75 -6.96
N ALA A 113 13.05 -20.34 -8.22
CA ALA A 113 12.70 -21.23 -9.33
C ALA A 113 13.22 -20.68 -10.66
N ASP A 114 13.83 -21.53 -11.49
CA ASP A 114 14.32 -21.16 -12.82
C ASP A 114 13.23 -20.52 -13.70
N GLU A 115 11.97 -20.91 -13.50
CA GLU A 115 10.82 -20.34 -14.20
C GLU A 115 10.56 -18.86 -13.83
N PHE A 116 10.88 -18.46 -12.59
CA PHE A 116 10.82 -17.06 -12.17
C PHE A 116 11.94 -16.25 -12.82
N ASP A 117 13.17 -16.77 -12.82
CA ASP A 117 14.33 -16.08 -13.40
C ASP A 117 14.11 -15.80 -14.90
N LYS A 118 13.54 -16.75 -15.63
CA LYS A 118 13.15 -16.55 -17.05
C LYS A 118 12.19 -15.37 -17.23
N LEU A 119 11.23 -15.19 -16.33
CA LEU A 119 10.31 -14.05 -16.40
C LEU A 119 11.02 -12.73 -16.10
N VAL A 120 11.97 -12.73 -15.16
CA VAL A 120 12.80 -11.54 -14.87
C VAL A 120 13.67 -11.19 -16.09
N GLU A 121 14.25 -12.18 -16.76
CA GLU A 121 15.07 -12.01 -17.97
C GLU A 121 14.27 -11.42 -19.15
N MET A 122 12.94 -11.57 -19.20
CA MET A 122 12.09 -10.92 -20.20
C MET A 122 12.06 -9.38 -20.04
N GLY A 123 12.43 -8.87 -18.86
CA GLY A 123 12.58 -7.44 -18.61
C GLY A 123 11.27 -6.66 -18.45
N PRO A 124 11.34 -5.32 -18.30
CA PRO A 124 10.20 -4.49 -17.93
C PRO A 124 9.08 -4.43 -18.99
N GLU A 125 9.34 -4.89 -20.22
CA GLU A 125 8.33 -4.93 -21.30
C GLU A 125 7.13 -5.82 -20.98
N ILE A 126 7.28 -6.80 -20.07
CA ILE A 126 6.18 -7.66 -19.63
C ILE A 126 5.37 -7.08 -18.46
N LEU A 127 5.74 -5.92 -17.88
CA LEU A 127 5.00 -5.30 -16.78
C LEU A 127 3.48 -5.15 -17.04
N PRO A 128 3.00 -4.74 -18.25
CA PRO A 128 1.56 -4.67 -18.53
C PRO A 128 0.88 -6.03 -18.41
N LEU A 129 1.57 -7.10 -18.80
CA LEU A 129 1.08 -8.47 -18.72
C LEU A 129 1.02 -8.95 -17.26
N VAL A 130 2.04 -8.61 -16.46
CA VAL A 130 2.07 -8.91 -15.02
C VAL A 130 0.93 -8.19 -14.30
N VAL A 131 0.72 -6.89 -14.53
CA VAL A 131 -0.39 -6.14 -13.91
C VAL A 131 -1.75 -6.72 -14.31
N TYR A 132 -1.92 -7.14 -15.58
CA TYR A 132 -3.13 -7.84 -16.00
C TYR A 132 -3.33 -9.19 -15.29
N LYS A 133 -2.26 -9.98 -15.09
CA LYS A 133 -2.36 -11.24 -14.33
C LYS A 133 -2.83 -11.02 -12.90
N LEU A 134 -2.46 -9.91 -12.28
CA LEU A 134 -2.85 -9.57 -10.91
C LEU A 134 -4.36 -9.33 -10.75
N LEU A 135 -5.11 -9.07 -11.81
CA LEU A 135 -6.58 -8.94 -11.77
C LEU A 135 -7.26 -10.23 -11.27
N ASP A 136 -6.63 -11.39 -11.50
CA ASP A 136 -7.04 -12.64 -10.88
C ASP A 136 -6.38 -12.76 -9.50
N SER A 137 -7.20 -12.67 -8.45
CA SER A 137 -6.74 -12.77 -7.04
C SER A 137 -5.90 -14.02 -6.75
N ARG A 138 -6.05 -15.11 -7.51
CA ARG A 138 -5.23 -16.33 -7.33
C ARG A 138 -3.77 -16.12 -7.71
N ASN A 139 -3.46 -15.04 -8.44
CA ASN A 139 -2.12 -14.69 -8.90
C ASN A 139 -1.41 -13.69 -7.97
N PHE A 140 -1.82 -13.56 -6.71
CA PHE A 140 -1.20 -12.62 -5.77
C PHE A 140 0.31 -12.80 -5.60
N THR A 141 0.87 -13.99 -5.86
CA THR A 141 2.33 -14.21 -5.86
C THR A 141 3.05 -13.41 -6.98
N GLY A 142 2.33 -13.03 -8.04
CA GLY A 142 2.86 -12.20 -9.13
C GLY A 142 3.38 -10.84 -8.70
N VAL A 143 3.07 -10.36 -7.49
CA VAL A 143 3.64 -9.12 -6.94
C VAL A 143 5.15 -9.18 -6.80
N PHE A 144 5.74 -10.36 -6.57
CA PHE A 144 7.19 -10.51 -6.53
C PHE A 144 7.83 -10.26 -7.89
N LEU A 145 7.21 -10.78 -8.96
CA LEU A 145 7.67 -10.55 -10.33
C LEU A 145 7.54 -9.05 -10.68
N TYR A 146 6.43 -8.43 -10.32
CA TYR A 146 6.26 -6.99 -10.52
C TYR A 146 7.37 -6.17 -9.84
N ASN A 147 7.65 -6.44 -8.56
CA ASN A 147 8.67 -5.74 -7.79
C ASN A 147 10.10 -6.01 -8.31
N ALA A 148 10.35 -7.17 -8.92
CA ALA A 148 11.65 -7.50 -9.51
C ALA A 148 11.90 -6.77 -10.84
N LEU A 149 10.83 -6.41 -11.57
CA LEU A 149 10.89 -5.80 -12.89
C LEU A 149 10.80 -4.26 -12.85
N GLU A 150 10.02 -3.72 -11.91
CA GLU A 150 9.76 -2.28 -11.82
C GLU A 150 10.94 -1.53 -11.20
N ASN A 151 11.40 -0.49 -11.89
CA ASN A 151 12.55 0.33 -11.47
C ASN A 151 12.15 1.77 -11.14
N ASP A 152 10.96 2.20 -11.53
CA ASP A 152 10.42 3.51 -11.17
C ASP A 152 9.67 3.42 -9.85
N GLU A 153 10.29 3.97 -8.79
CA GLU A 153 9.77 3.95 -7.43
C GLU A 153 8.33 4.52 -7.36
N ARG A 154 7.92 5.40 -8.27
CA ARG A 154 6.55 5.96 -8.33
C ARG A 154 5.48 4.90 -8.60
N TYR A 155 5.87 3.75 -9.13
CA TYR A 155 5.01 2.61 -9.40
C TYR A 155 5.19 1.46 -8.39
N LEU A 156 6.03 1.65 -7.37
CA LEU A 156 6.28 0.68 -6.31
C LEU A 156 5.56 1.06 -5.01
N VAL A 157 5.04 0.04 -4.32
CA VAL A 157 4.64 0.15 -2.91
C VAL A 157 5.91 0.19 -2.05
N ASP A 158 5.98 1.15 -1.12
CA ASP A 158 7.13 1.31 -0.23
C ASP A 158 7.36 0.04 0.63
N PRO A 159 8.53 -0.62 0.55
CA PRO A 159 8.84 -1.79 1.36
C PRO A 159 8.85 -1.52 2.88
N SER A 160 9.01 -0.26 3.30
CA SER A 160 8.92 0.14 4.70
C SER A 160 7.47 0.27 5.19
N ASP A 161 6.49 0.37 4.29
CA ASP A 161 5.06 0.26 4.60
C ASP A 161 4.68 -1.22 4.70
N VAL A 162 5.09 -1.83 5.81
CA VAL A 162 4.94 -3.28 6.05
C VAL A 162 3.50 -3.76 5.88
N LEU A 163 2.51 -2.94 6.27
CA LEU A 163 1.10 -3.30 6.18
C LEU A 163 0.59 -3.35 4.74
N ASN A 164 1.09 -2.46 3.88
CA ASN A 164 0.75 -2.45 2.46
C ASN A 164 1.62 -3.40 1.64
N PHE A 165 2.86 -3.67 2.07
CA PHE A 165 3.83 -4.46 1.33
C PHE A 165 3.74 -5.97 1.61
N LEU A 166 3.68 -6.40 2.88
CA LEU A 166 3.72 -7.84 3.20
C LEU A 166 2.38 -8.56 3.06
N VAL A 167 1.27 -7.83 3.08
CA VAL A 167 -0.06 -8.41 2.81
C VAL A 167 -0.23 -8.52 1.30
N LEU A 168 0.14 -9.66 0.72
CA LEU A 168 0.25 -9.82 -0.75
C LEU A 168 -1.02 -9.46 -1.52
N GLN A 169 -2.20 -9.79 -0.99
CA GLN A 169 -3.47 -9.41 -1.63
C GLN A 169 -3.67 -7.89 -1.66
N ARG A 170 -3.23 -7.20 -0.60
CA ARG A 170 -3.28 -5.74 -0.52
C ARG A 170 -2.28 -5.10 -1.48
N GLN A 171 -1.05 -5.62 -1.51
CA GLN A 171 -0.03 -5.17 -2.45
C GLN A 171 -0.48 -5.38 -3.91
N ASN A 172 -1.06 -6.54 -4.22
CA ASN A 172 -1.63 -6.86 -5.54
C ASN A 172 -2.66 -5.80 -5.97
N ASN A 173 -3.65 -5.49 -5.12
CA ASN A 173 -4.67 -4.49 -5.42
C ASN A 173 -4.07 -3.08 -5.59
N LEU A 174 -3.09 -2.72 -4.76
CA LEU A 174 -2.39 -1.44 -4.86
C LEU A 174 -1.57 -1.33 -6.13
N ILE A 175 -0.87 -2.40 -6.56
CA ILE A 175 -0.13 -2.41 -7.82
C ILE A 175 -1.07 -2.13 -8.99
N ILE A 176 -2.25 -2.77 -9.01
CA ILE A 176 -3.26 -2.50 -10.05
C ILE A 176 -3.67 -1.01 -10.02
N GLU A 177 -3.95 -0.46 -8.84
CA GLU A 177 -4.37 0.94 -8.67
C GLU A 177 -3.29 1.95 -9.09
N ILE A 178 -2.04 1.74 -8.68
CA ILE A 178 -0.93 2.67 -8.94
C ILE A 178 -0.60 2.75 -10.45
N ASN A 179 -0.90 1.69 -11.21
CA ASN A 179 -0.70 1.66 -12.66
C ASN A 179 -1.89 2.25 -13.46
N LEU A 180 -2.90 2.82 -12.79
CA LEU A 180 -4.00 3.52 -13.46
C LEU A 180 -3.49 4.61 -14.41
N GLY A 181 -3.87 4.50 -15.69
CA GLY A 181 -3.53 5.48 -16.72
C GLY A 181 -2.06 5.48 -17.16
N ARG A 182 -1.26 4.51 -16.69
CA ARG A 182 0.13 4.36 -17.13
C ARG A 182 0.17 4.09 -18.64
N GLN A 183 1.12 4.75 -19.31
CA GLN A 183 1.47 4.45 -20.69
C GLN A 183 2.58 3.40 -20.69
N TRP A 184 2.37 2.33 -21.46
CA TRP A 184 3.23 1.15 -21.50
C TRP A 184 4.18 1.17 -22.69
#